data_AF-A0A7S1STD1-F1
#
_entry.id   AF-A0A7S1STD1-F1
#
_cell.length_a   1.000
_cell.length_b   1.000
_cell.length_c   1.000
_cell.angle_alpha   90.00
_cell.angle_beta   90.00
_cell.angle_gamma   90.00
#
_symmetry.space_group_name_H-M   'P 1'
#
loop_
_entity.id
_entity.type
_entity.pdbx_description
1 polymer ?
#
loop_
_entity_poly.entity_id
_entity_poly.type
_entity_poly.pdbx_seq_one_letter_code
_entity_poly.pdbx_strand_id
1 'polypeptide(L)'
;VYKELSEKVKPYMGDTFSYINKAYDNGKRILVEGANATMLDLDWGTYPFVTSSNPSIGGVISGLGLAPNKFNAIIGVAKAYTTRVGSGPYPTEIFGDLAEDLRSQGFEYGTTTGRPRRIGWLDIVALRYACILNGITHINLTKLDVLDKQKEIKIGIAYKIDGEVYDTIPSC
;
A
#
# COMPACT_ATOMS: atom_id res chain seq x y z
N VAL A 1 11.46 33.41 -3.33
CA VAL A 1 11.32 31.96 -3.05
C VAL A 1 11.30 31.11 -4.32
N TYR A 2 10.21 31.03 -5.10
CA TYR A 2 10.17 30.11 -6.27
C TYR A 2 11.22 30.41 -7.36
N LYS A 3 11.57 31.68 -7.59
CA LYS A 3 12.63 32.06 -8.55
C LYS A 3 14.01 31.52 -8.16
N GLU A 4 14.34 31.54 -6.88
CA GLU A 4 15.60 30.98 -6.35
C GLU A 4 15.58 29.44 -6.36
N LEU A 5 14.43 28.82 -6.08
CA LEU A 5 14.26 27.38 -6.19
C LEU A 5 14.38 26.89 -7.63
N SER A 6 13.85 27.66 -8.59
CA SER A 6 13.95 27.36 -10.03
C SER A 6 15.40 27.16 -10.45
N GLU A 7 16.30 28.08 -10.09
CA GLU A 7 17.73 27.96 -10.43
C GLU A 7 18.38 26.72 -9.80
N LYS A 8 17.94 26.31 -8.60
CA LYS A 8 18.45 25.10 -7.93
C LYS A 8 17.92 23.80 -8.55
N VAL A 9 16.68 23.77 -9.02
CA VAL A 9 16.02 22.57 -9.55
C VAL A 9 16.30 22.38 -11.04
N LYS A 10 16.55 23.46 -11.78
CA LYS A 10 16.80 23.48 -13.23
C LYS A 10 17.79 22.40 -13.73
N PRO A 11 18.92 22.10 -13.05
CA PRO A 11 19.84 21.05 -13.49
C PRO A 11 19.25 19.63 -13.46
N TYR A 12 18.18 19.40 -12.70
CA TYR A 12 17.51 18.11 -12.56
C TYR A 12 16.25 17.98 -13.44
N MET A 13 15.81 19.07 -14.07
CA MET A 13 14.66 19.06 -14.95
C MET A 13 15.02 18.43 -16.30
N GLY A 14 14.09 17.66 -16.86
CA GLY A 14 14.25 17.06 -18.17
C GLY A 14 12.99 16.33 -18.61
N ASP A 15 13.00 15.87 -19.87
CA ASP A 15 11.95 15.00 -20.40
C ASP A 15 12.08 13.60 -19.78
N THR A 16 11.34 13.37 -18.70
CA THR A 16 11.34 12.10 -17.96
C THR A 16 10.71 10.96 -18.76
N PHE A 17 9.74 11.25 -19.63
CA PHE A 17 9.09 10.26 -20.48
C PHE A 17 10.10 9.64 -21.46
N SER A 18 10.82 10.50 -22.20
CA SER A 18 11.86 10.05 -23.13
C SER A 18 13.02 9.38 -22.39
N TYR A 19 13.42 9.92 -21.23
CA TYR A 19 14.51 9.37 -20.43
C TYR A 19 14.23 7.94 -19.97
N ILE A 20 13.07 7.71 -19.36
CA ILE A 20 12.70 6.38 -18.82
C ILE A 20 12.51 5.36 -19.94
N ASN A 21 11.84 5.73 -21.05
CA ASN A 21 11.65 4.81 -22.16
C ASN A 21 12.99 4.44 -22.83
N LYS A 22 13.88 5.41 -23.07
CA LYS A 22 15.23 5.12 -23.58
C LYS A 22 16.05 4.28 -22.61
N ALA A 23 15.95 4.51 -21.30
CA ALA A 23 16.64 3.70 -20.31
C ALA A 23 16.17 2.24 -20.39
N TYR A 24 14.85 2.02 -20.47
CA TYR A 24 14.27 0.70 -20.66
C TYR A 24 14.75 0.04 -21.97
N ASP A 25 14.66 0.75 -23.10
CA ASP A 25 15.02 0.22 -24.42
C ASP A 25 16.53 -0.10 -24.53
N ASN A 26 17.36 0.61 -23.75
CA ASN A 26 18.80 0.32 -23.60
C ASN A 26 19.11 -0.79 -22.58
N GLY A 27 18.10 -1.55 -22.13
CA GLY A 27 18.26 -2.69 -21.23
C GLY A 27 18.63 -2.32 -19.79
N LYS A 28 18.38 -1.09 -19.34
CA LYS A 28 18.59 -0.71 -17.94
C LYS A 28 17.52 -1.34 -17.06
N ARG A 29 17.92 -1.75 -15.85
CA ARG A 29 16.99 -2.15 -14.80
C ARG A 29 16.42 -0.91 -14.15
N ILE A 30 15.09 -0.83 -14.10
CA ILE A 30 14.35 0.28 -13.52
C ILE A 30 13.54 -0.29 -12.35
N LEU A 31 13.68 0.32 -11.17
CA LEU A 31 12.85 0.05 -10.00
C LEU A 31 11.93 1.25 -9.79
N VAL A 32 10.64 0.98 -9.66
CA VAL A 32 9.64 2.00 -9.33
C VAL A 32 9.22 1.82 -7.88
N GLU A 33 9.37 2.88 -7.10
CA GLU A 33 8.84 2.93 -5.74
C GLU A 33 7.39 3.43 -5.78
N GLY A 34 6.45 2.58 -5.39
CA GLY A 34 5.05 2.97 -5.21
C GLY A 34 4.89 3.86 -3.98
N ALA A 35 4.21 4.99 -4.13
CA ALA A 35 3.79 5.80 -2.99
C ALA A 35 2.50 5.22 -2.38
N ASN A 36 2.37 5.26 -1.05
CA ASN A 36 1.19 4.77 -0.31
C ASN A 36 0.86 3.28 -0.61
N ALA A 37 -0.37 2.86 -0.32
CA ALA A 37 -0.83 1.49 -0.50
C ALA A 37 -2.16 1.47 -1.26
N THR A 38 -2.44 0.38 -1.97
CA THR A 38 -3.66 0.22 -2.80
C THR A 38 -4.96 0.47 -2.05
N MET A 39 -5.04 0.14 -0.76
CA MET A 39 -6.26 0.41 0.04
C MET A 39 -6.51 1.89 0.32
N LEU A 40 -5.56 2.76 -0.05
CA LEU A 40 -5.68 4.21 -0.05
C LEU A 40 -5.89 4.77 -1.46
N ASP A 41 -6.09 3.93 -2.47
CA ASP A 41 -6.29 4.38 -3.84
C ASP A 41 -7.57 5.17 -4.02
N LEU A 42 -7.53 6.23 -4.84
CA LEU A 42 -8.68 7.11 -5.06
C LEU A 42 -9.90 6.33 -5.59
N ASP A 43 -9.68 5.41 -6.52
CA ASP A 43 -10.75 4.66 -7.18
C ASP A 43 -11.03 3.31 -6.50
N TRP A 44 -9.97 2.70 -5.94
CA TRP A 44 -9.99 1.31 -5.48
C TRP A 44 -9.80 1.13 -3.97
N GLY A 45 -9.57 2.23 -3.24
CA GLY A 45 -9.41 2.24 -1.80
C GLY A 45 -10.72 2.38 -1.05
N THR A 46 -10.65 2.53 0.28
CA THR A 46 -11.83 2.74 1.12
C THR A 46 -12.33 4.19 1.06
N TYR A 47 -12.86 4.62 -0.08
CA TYR A 47 -13.39 5.97 -0.27
C TYR A 47 -14.45 6.32 0.81
N PRO A 48 -14.50 7.57 1.34
CA PRO A 48 -13.67 8.74 1.03
C PRO A 48 -12.34 8.81 1.79
N PHE A 49 -11.95 7.76 2.51
CA PHE A 49 -10.77 7.73 3.37
C PHE A 49 -9.52 7.27 2.61
N VAL A 50 -9.23 7.95 1.51
CA VAL A 50 -8.21 7.59 0.51
C VAL A 50 -7.29 8.78 0.23
N THR A 51 -6.20 8.56 -0.50
CA THR A 51 -5.41 9.66 -1.06
C THR A 51 -6.08 10.21 -2.32
N SER A 52 -5.62 11.36 -2.80
CA SER A 52 -6.08 11.98 -4.05
C SER A 52 -5.32 11.48 -5.29
N SER A 53 -4.73 10.28 -5.21
CA SER A 53 -3.89 9.68 -6.25
C SER A 53 -4.11 8.17 -6.34
N ASN A 54 -3.48 7.53 -7.33
CA ASN A 54 -3.60 6.09 -7.59
C ASN A 54 -2.34 5.31 -7.17
N PRO A 55 -2.19 4.90 -5.90
CA PRO A 55 -1.19 3.97 -5.38
C PRO A 55 -1.45 2.51 -5.81
N SER A 56 -1.80 2.32 -7.08
CA SER A 56 -1.95 1.04 -7.76
C SER A 56 -1.07 1.01 -9.01
N ILE A 57 -0.96 -0.14 -9.67
CA ILE A 57 -0.15 -0.31 -10.89
C ILE A 57 -0.59 0.66 -12.01
N GLY A 58 -1.88 1.01 -12.04
CA GLY A 58 -2.42 2.00 -12.98
C GLY A 58 -1.77 3.37 -12.83
N GLY A 59 -1.50 3.82 -11.60
CA GLY A 59 -0.82 5.09 -11.34
C GLY A 59 0.65 5.09 -11.75
N VAL A 60 1.31 3.93 -11.73
CA VAL A 60 2.69 3.79 -12.24
C VAL A 60 2.70 3.91 -13.76
N ILE A 61 1.78 3.24 -14.45
CA ILE A 61 1.64 3.28 -15.91
C ILE A 61 1.39 4.72 -16.37
N SER A 62 0.39 5.39 -15.78
CA SER A 62 0.04 6.76 -16.15
C SER A 62 1.10 7.77 -15.71
N GLY A 63 1.69 7.59 -14.53
CA GLY A 63 2.68 8.52 -13.96
C GLY A 63 4.05 8.50 -14.64
N LEU A 64 4.48 7.36 -15.18
CA LEU A 64 5.78 7.22 -15.85
C LEU A 64 5.70 7.16 -17.38
N GLY A 65 4.51 6.92 -17.94
CA GLY A 65 4.35 6.71 -19.39
C GLY A 65 5.06 5.46 -19.89
N LEU A 66 5.04 4.38 -19.08
CA LEU A 66 5.55 3.06 -19.45
C LEU A 66 4.39 2.16 -19.84
N ALA A 67 4.52 1.49 -20.99
CA ALA A 67 3.48 0.56 -21.45
C ALA A 67 3.30 -0.62 -20.49
N PRO A 68 2.07 -1.14 -20.29
CA PRO A 68 1.80 -2.21 -19.32
C PRO A 68 2.63 -3.49 -19.52
N ASN A 69 3.01 -3.80 -20.76
CA ASN A 69 3.83 -4.97 -21.08
C ASN A 69 5.33 -4.81 -20.72
N LYS A 70 5.76 -3.64 -20.24
CA LYS A 70 7.14 -3.38 -19.80
C LYS A 70 7.40 -3.75 -18.33
N PHE A 71 6.38 -4.19 -17.58
CA PHE A 71 6.51 -4.57 -16.17
C PHE A 71 6.68 -6.07 -16.02
N ASN A 72 7.87 -6.52 -15.61
CA ASN A 72 8.19 -7.95 -15.47
C ASN A 72 7.93 -8.49 -14.06
N ALA A 73 8.11 -7.66 -13.04
CA ALA A 73 7.94 -8.04 -11.64
C ALA A 73 7.20 -6.94 -10.89
N ILE A 74 6.14 -7.34 -10.19
CA ILE A 74 5.34 -6.48 -9.32
C ILE A 74 5.38 -7.12 -7.93
N ILE A 75 6.02 -6.44 -6.98
CA ILE A 75 6.24 -6.92 -5.62
C ILE A 75 5.24 -6.21 -4.69
N GLY A 76 4.29 -6.96 -4.15
CA GLY A 76 3.37 -6.50 -3.12
C GLY A 76 4.04 -6.49 -1.76
N VAL A 77 4.14 -5.33 -1.12
CA VAL A 77 4.62 -5.24 0.26
C VAL A 77 3.42 -5.35 1.21
N ALA A 78 3.33 -6.46 1.92
CA ALA A 78 2.28 -6.73 2.90
C ALA A 78 2.91 -6.86 4.29
N LYS A 79 2.26 -6.33 5.32
CA LYS A 79 2.63 -6.62 6.70
C LYS A 79 1.95 -7.90 7.17
N ALA A 80 2.56 -8.61 8.12
CA ALA A 80 1.99 -9.81 8.74
C ALA A 80 0.70 -9.54 9.53
N TYR A 81 0.41 -8.28 9.80
CA TYR A 81 -0.81 -7.76 10.41
C TYR A 81 -1.15 -6.42 9.73
N THR A 82 -2.37 -5.93 9.90
CA THR A 82 -2.79 -4.69 9.24
C THR A 82 -2.62 -3.50 10.17
N THR A 83 -2.47 -2.30 9.59
CA THR A 83 -2.56 -1.05 10.34
C THR A 83 -3.24 0.03 9.54
N ARG A 84 -3.95 0.94 10.22
CA ARG A 84 -4.58 2.11 9.58
C ARG A 84 -4.29 3.38 10.37
N VAL A 85 -4.03 4.47 9.65
CA VAL A 85 -3.99 5.83 10.22
C VAL A 85 -5.33 6.50 9.93
N GLY A 86 -5.87 7.21 10.91
CA GLY A 86 -7.12 7.96 10.73
C GLY A 86 -8.38 7.09 10.78
N SER A 87 -9.49 7.70 10.37
CA SER A 87 -10.83 7.11 10.37
C SER A 87 -11.07 6.19 9.17
N GLY A 88 -12.24 5.58 9.14
CA GLY A 88 -12.74 4.73 8.07
C GLY A 88 -12.80 3.24 8.41
N PRO A 89 -13.37 2.42 7.51
CA PRO A 89 -13.65 1.00 7.79
C PRO A 89 -12.39 0.21 8.12
N TYR A 90 -12.50 -0.73 9.07
CA TYR A 90 -11.38 -1.58 9.41
C TYR A 90 -11.86 -2.95 9.94
N PRO A 91 -12.17 -3.91 9.05
CA PRO A 91 -12.87 -5.14 9.42
C PRO A 91 -12.12 -5.99 10.45
N THR A 92 -10.80 -6.05 10.37
CA THR A 92 -9.94 -6.85 11.25
C THR A 92 -9.38 -6.07 12.43
N GLU A 93 -9.90 -4.87 12.70
CA GLU A 93 -9.42 -4.04 13.81
C GLU A 93 -9.55 -4.76 15.15
N ILE A 94 -8.51 -4.65 15.96
CA ILE A 94 -8.48 -5.16 17.32
C ILE A 94 -8.33 -4.00 18.31
N PHE A 95 -8.87 -4.20 19.50
CA PHE A 95 -8.91 -3.20 20.58
C PHE A 95 -8.33 -3.78 21.87
N GLY A 96 -8.09 -2.89 22.85
CA GLY A 96 -7.59 -3.27 24.17
C GLY A 96 -6.09 -3.63 24.19
N ASP A 97 -5.69 -4.38 25.20
CA ASP A 97 -4.28 -4.65 25.54
C ASP A 97 -3.51 -5.31 24.40
N LEU A 98 -4.14 -6.25 23.68
CA LEU A 98 -3.52 -6.91 22.53
C LEU A 98 -3.17 -5.91 21.42
N ALA A 99 -4.04 -4.92 21.17
CA ALA A 99 -3.80 -3.90 20.17
C ALA A 99 -2.66 -2.97 20.58
N GLU A 100 -2.54 -2.64 21.88
CA GLU A 100 -1.44 -1.83 22.40
C GLU A 100 -0.11 -2.58 22.38
N ASP A 101 -0.11 -3.87 22.74
CA ASP A 101 1.07 -4.73 22.68
C ASP A 101 1.64 -4.80 21.25
N LEU A 102 0.81 -5.16 20.27
CA LEU A 102 1.23 -5.23 18.87
C LEU A 102 1.64 -3.87 18.30
N ARG A 103 0.97 -2.78 18.72
CA ARG A 103 1.34 -1.42 18.33
C ARG A 103 2.73 -1.05 18.83
N SER A 104 3.01 -1.35 20.10
CA SER A 104 4.28 -1.06 20.75
C SER A 104 5.41 -1.88 20.12
N GLN A 105 5.24 -3.21 19.99
CA GLN A 105 6.21 -4.09 19.35
C GLN A 105 6.49 -3.71 17.89
N GLY A 106 5.45 -3.33 17.15
CA GLY A 106 5.57 -2.92 15.75
C GLY A 106 6.01 -1.47 15.54
N PHE A 107 6.22 -0.67 16.59
CA PHE A 107 6.47 0.78 16.52
C PHE A 107 5.45 1.51 15.62
N GLU A 108 4.18 1.18 15.77
CA GLU A 108 3.10 1.66 14.90
C GLU A 108 2.56 3.03 15.33
N TYR A 109 3.44 4.03 15.25
CA TYR A 109 3.16 5.44 15.55
C TYR A 109 3.58 6.33 14.37
N GLY A 110 2.89 7.47 14.19
CA GLY A 110 3.27 8.47 13.20
C GLY A 110 4.64 9.09 13.53
N THR A 111 5.53 9.18 12.55
CA THR A 111 6.90 9.69 12.75
C THR A 111 6.96 11.16 13.14
N THR A 112 6.02 11.98 12.66
CA THR A 112 5.95 13.41 12.99
C THR A 112 5.03 13.71 14.16
N THR A 113 3.83 13.12 14.17
CA THR A 113 2.78 13.46 15.16
C THR A 113 2.80 12.58 16.40
N GLY A 114 3.50 11.44 16.36
CA GLY A 114 3.44 10.42 17.41
C GLY A 114 2.09 9.70 17.50
N ARG A 115 1.12 10.00 16.62
CA ARG A 115 -0.23 9.47 16.72
C ARG A 115 -0.23 7.93 16.57
N PRO A 116 -0.87 7.18 17.49
CA PRO A 116 -0.94 5.73 17.39
C PRO A 116 -1.75 5.30 16.17
N ARG A 117 -1.27 4.28 15.47
CA ARG A 117 -2.03 3.63 14.39
C ARG A 117 -3.05 2.65 14.97
N ARG A 118 -4.17 2.49 14.29
CA ARG A 118 -5.12 1.40 14.53
C ARG A 118 -4.47 0.08 14.09
N ILE A 119 -4.65 -0.98 14.87
CA ILE A 119 -4.03 -2.29 14.65
C ILE A 119 -5.12 -3.31 14.33
N GLY A 120 -4.82 -4.26 13.45
CA GLY A 120 -5.73 -5.32 13.09
C GLY A 120 -5.01 -6.56 12.63
N TRP A 121 -5.73 -7.69 12.60
CA TRP A 121 -5.22 -8.93 12.04
C TRP A 121 -5.00 -8.84 10.52
N LEU A 122 -4.22 -9.77 9.96
CA LEU A 122 -4.06 -9.85 8.52
C LEU A 122 -5.41 -10.07 7.84
N ASP A 123 -5.72 -9.23 6.86
CA ASP A 123 -6.95 -9.30 6.08
C ASP A 123 -6.62 -9.87 4.69
N ILE A 124 -6.95 -11.15 4.48
CA ILE A 124 -6.70 -11.86 3.23
C ILE A 124 -7.68 -11.43 2.14
N VAL A 125 -8.90 -11.00 2.49
CA VAL A 125 -9.86 -10.49 1.51
C VAL A 125 -9.29 -9.24 0.86
N ALA A 126 -8.81 -8.29 1.68
CA ALA A 126 -8.19 -7.07 1.17
C ALA A 126 -6.85 -7.32 0.47
N LEU A 127 -6.01 -8.22 0.99
CA LEU A 127 -4.76 -8.58 0.34
C LEU A 127 -4.99 -9.23 -1.04
N ARG A 128 -5.95 -10.16 -1.15
CA ARG A 128 -6.31 -10.81 -2.42
C ARG A 128 -6.82 -9.78 -3.42
N TYR A 129 -7.70 -8.88 -2.99
CA TYR A 129 -8.18 -7.78 -3.80
C TYR A 129 -7.02 -6.94 -4.38
N ALA A 130 -6.08 -6.53 -3.53
CA ALA A 130 -4.90 -5.78 -3.97
C ALA A 130 -3.98 -6.59 -4.90
N CYS A 131 -3.83 -7.91 -4.66
CA CYS A 131 -3.07 -8.80 -5.53
C CYS A 131 -3.66 -8.88 -6.94
N ILE A 132 -4.98 -9.05 -7.04
CA ILE A 132 -5.70 -9.13 -8.32
C ILE A 132 -5.59 -7.80 -9.07
N LEU A 133 -5.91 -6.68 -8.40
CA LEU A 133 -5.91 -5.36 -9.03
C LEU A 133 -4.56 -4.98 -9.61
N ASN A 134 -3.47 -5.28 -8.89
CA ASN A 134 -2.13 -4.87 -9.30
C ASN A 134 -1.38 -5.92 -10.14
N GLY A 135 -1.93 -7.12 -10.33
CA GLY A 135 -1.21 -8.22 -10.97
C GLY A 135 0.06 -8.62 -10.20
N ILE A 136 -0.03 -8.70 -8.87
CA ILE A 136 1.13 -8.95 -8.01
C ILE A 136 1.75 -10.31 -8.32
N THR A 137 3.05 -10.30 -8.60
CA THR A 137 3.84 -11.49 -8.95
C THR A 137 4.54 -12.11 -7.74
N HIS A 138 4.88 -11.28 -6.75
CA HIS A 138 5.62 -11.68 -5.56
C HIS A 138 5.10 -10.91 -4.35
N ILE A 139 5.13 -11.51 -3.16
CA ILE A 139 4.79 -10.84 -1.91
C ILE A 139 6.04 -10.74 -1.03
N ASN A 140 6.31 -9.53 -0.55
CA ASN A 140 7.23 -9.28 0.54
C ASN A 140 6.41 -9.17 1.84
N LEU A 141 6.42 -10.23 2.65
CA LEU A 141 5.75 -10.24 3.96
C LEU A 141 6.69 -9.67 5.02
N THR A 142 6.29 -8.56 5.61
CA THR A 142 7.11 -7.76 6.54
C THR A 142 6.57 -7.81 7.96
N LYS A 143 7.43 -7.52 8.94
CA LYS A 143 7.11 -7.45 10.38
C LYS A 143 6.49 -8.73 10.94
N LEU A 144 6.99 -9.87 10.50
CA LEU A 144 6.55 -11.16 11.02
C LEU A 144 6.98 -11.35 12.49
N ASP A 145 8.14 -10.81 12.85
CA ASP A 145 8.74 -10.79 14.19
C ASP A 145 7.83 -10.16 15.27
N VAL A 146 6.95 -9.24 14.87
CA VAL A 146 5.98 -8.60 15.79
C VAL A 146 4.95 -9.61 16.32
N LEU A 147 4.79 -10.75 15.65
CA LEU A 147 3.84 -11.79 16.03
C LEU A 147 4.48 -12.93 16.86
N ASP A 148 5.79 -12.90 17.11
CA ASP A 148 6.54 -14.01 17.73
C ASP A 148 6.00 -14.43 19.11
N LYS A 149 5.46 -13.49 19.88
CA LYS A 149 4.95 -13.73 21.23
C LYS A 149 3.47 -14.10 21.28
N GLN A 150 2.78 -14.10 20.13
CA GLN A 150 1.36 -14.34 20.07
C GLN A 150 1.08 -15.85 20.14
N LYS A 151 0.28 -16.26 21.12
CA LYS A 151 -0.15 -17.66 21.28
C LYS A 151 -1.08 -18.12 20.15
N GLU A 152 -1.88 -17.18 19.64
CA GLU A 152 -2.84 -17.41 18.56
C GLU A 152 -2.79 -16.20 17.62
N ILE A 153 -2.77 -16.47 16.32
CA ILE A 153 -2.82 -15.46 15.26
C ILE A 153 -4.10 -15.69 14.47
N LYS A 154 -4.93 -14.66 14.36
CA LYS A 154 -6.15 -14.71 13.56
C LYS A 154 -5.90 -14.10 12.19
N ILE A 155 -6.66 -14.57 11.21
CA ILE A 155 -6.59 -14.10 9.82
C ILE A 155 -8.02 -13.91 9.33
N GLY A 156 -8.33 -12.72 8.79
CA GLY A 156 -9.61 -12.43 8.14
C GLY A 156 -9.63 -13.05 6.75
N ILE A 157 -10.40 -14.13 6.55
CA ILE A 157 -10.41 -14.90 5.30
C ILE A 157 -11.62 -14.63 4.39
N ALA A 158 -12.68 -14.06 4.95
CA ALA A 158 -13.92 -13.74 4.27
C ALA A 158 -14.67 -12.67 5.06
N TYR A 159 -15.55 -11.93 4.39
CA TYR A 159 -16.49 -11.03 5.03
C TYR A 159 -17.88 -11.66 5.08
N LYS A 160 -18.63 -11.37 6.15
CA LYS A 160 -20.02 -11.79 6.29
C LYS A 160 -20.91 -10.57 6.41
N ILE A 161 -21.81 -10.39 5.46
CA ILE A 161 -22.75 -9.25 5.39
C ILE A 161 -24.14 -9.86 5.26
N ASP A 162 -25.04 -9.54 6.20
CA ASP A 162 -26.43 -10.02 6.23
C ASP A 162 -26.62 -11.53 6.07
N GLY A 163 -25.66 -12.32 6.57
CA GLY A 163 -25.69 -13.78 6.49
C GLY A 163 -24.91 -14.36 5.31
N GLU A 164 -24.65 -13.56 4.27
CA GLU A 164 -23.93 -13.97 3.06
C GLU A 164 -22.42 -13.77 3.20
N VAL A 165 -21.66 -14.64 2.52
CA VAL A 165 -20.20 -14.67 2.57
C VAL A 165 -19.63 -14.06 1.30
N TYR A 166 -18.73 -13.09 1.47
CA TYR A 166 -18.04 -12.38 0.41
C TYR A 166 -16.54 -12.63 0.50
N ASP A 167 -15.90 -12.84 -0.65
CA ASP A 167 -14.48 -13.13 -0.79
C ASP A 167 -13.68 -12.00 -1.47
N THR A 168 -14.35 -10.87 -1.71
CA THR A 168 -13.79 -9.61 -2.21
C THR A 168 -14.26 -8.43 -1.36
N ILE A 169 -13.61 -7.28 -1.52
CA ILE A 169 -14.01 -6.05 -0.84
C ILE A 169 -15.32 -5.54 -1.45
N PRO A 170 -16.37 -5.27 -0.65
CA PRO A 170 -17.57 -4.59 -1.14
C PRO A 170 -17.22 -3.15 -1.51
N SER A 171 -17.66 -2.72 -2.69
CA SER A 171 -17.58 -1.31 -3.08
C SER A 171 -18.47 -0.47 -2.16
N CYS A 172 -18.02 0.73 -1.81
CA CYS A 172 -18.85 1.75 -1.14
C CYS A 172 -19.98 2.25 -2.06
#